data_AF-K1SIL6-F1
#
_entry.id   AF-K1SIL6-F1
#
_cell.length_a   1.000
_cell.length_b   1.000
_cell.length_c   1.000
_cell.angle_alpha   90.00
_cell.angle_beta   90.00
_cell.angle_gamma   90.00
#
_symmetry.space_group_name_H-M   'P 1'
#
loop_
_entity.id
_entity.type
_entity.pdbx_description
1 polymer ?
#
loop_
_entity_poly.entity_id
_entity_poly.type
_entity_poly.pdbx_seq_one_letter_code
_entity_poly.pdbx_strand_id
1 'polypeptide(L)'
;FIRDVQTGDVSHILGRRVIVNESMPDIAASAKPIAFGDFKYYHLRMVQGIRMTVFKEKYADKLEVGFMGHVRADGNLIDAGTHPVKYLEMGAGA
;
A
#
# COMPACT_ATOMS: atom_id res chain seq x y z
N PHE A 1 -12.50 -18.89 12.31
CA PHE A 1 -12.48 -17.65 11.52
C PHE A 1 -13.84 -17.00 11.65
N ILE A 2 -13.93 -15.80 12.20
CA ILE A 2 -15.19 -15.05 12.21
C ILE A 2 -15.22 -14.30 10.88
N ARG A 3 -16.22 -14.59 10.05
CA ARG A 3 -16.46 -13.84 8.80
C ARG A 3 -17.16 -12.53 9.16
N ASP A 4 -16.80 -11.45 8.50
CA ASP A 4 -17.56 -10.21 8.60
C ASP A 4 -18.96 -10.44 8.02
N VAL A 5 -20.00 -10.01 8.74
CA VAL A 5 -21.39 -10.17 8.31
C VAL A 5 -21.75 -9.18 7.19
N GLN A 6 -20.95 -8.13 6.98
CA GLN A 6 -21.20 -7.09 5.98
C GLN A 6 -20.46 -7.36 4.66
N THR A 7 -19.21 -7.83 4.72
CA THR A 7 -18.33 -7.97 3.55
C THR A 7 -18.07 -9.41 3.14
N GLY A 8 -18.36 -10.40 4.00
CA GLY A 8 -18.03 -11.81 3.75
C GLY A 8 -16.53 -12.13 3.86
N ASP A 9 -15.69 -11.10 4.00
CA ASP A 9 -14.24 -11.20 4.14
C ASP A 9 -13.83 -11.74 5.51
N VAL A 10 -12.66 -12.39 5.51
CA VAL A 10 -12.03 -12.87 6.75
C VAL A 10 -11.37 -11.68 7.43
N SER A 11 -12.13 -10.95 8.26
CA SER A 11 -11.61 -9.78 8.97
C SER A 11 -10.51 -10.13 9.99
N HIS A 12 -10.44 -11.39 10.43
CA HIS A 12 -9.47 -11.83 11.44
C HIS A 12 -8.87 -13.21 11.15
N ILE A 13 -7.53 -13.27 11.15
CA ILE A 13 -6.72 -14.50 11.13
C ILE A 13 -5.93 -14.56 12.44
N LEU A 14 -5.97 -15.69 13.16
CA LEU A 14 -5.27 -15.88 14.45
C LEU A 14 -5.55 -14.77 15.49
N GLY A 15 -6.77 -14.20 15.49
CA GLY A 15 -7.13 -13.09 16.37
C GLY A 15 -6.42 -11.77 16.04
N ARG A 16 -5.87 -11.63 14.83
CA ARG A 16 -5.27 -10.42 14.29
C ARG A 16 -6.05 -9.94 13.07
N ARG A 17 -6.17 -8.62 12.93
CA ARG A 17 -6.87 -7.99 11.80
C ARG A 17 -6.11 -8.24 10.51
N VAL A 18 -6.85 -8.56 9.46
CA VAL A 18 -6.33 -8.67 8.09
C VAL A 18 -6.64 -7.39 7.33
N ILE A 19 -5.70 -6.94 6.49
CA ILE A 19 -5.88 -5.83 5.56
C ILE A 19 -5.55 -6.39 4.18
N VAL A 20 -6.52 -6.35 3.26
CA VAL A 20 -6.32 -6.72 1.86
C VAL A 20 -5.72 -5.51 1.14
N ASN A 21 -4.63 -5.73 0.40
CA ASN A 21 -3.97 -4.70 -0.40
C ASN A 21 -3.64 -5.28 -1.77
N GLU A 22 -4.31 -4.78 -2.81
CA GLU A 22 -4.22 -5.23 -4.19
C GLU A 22 -2.87 -4.93 -4.85
N SER A 23 -2.03 -4.10 -4.22
CA SER A 23 -0.66 -3.84 -4.67
C SER A 23 0.34 -4.89 -4.15
N MET A 24 -0.08 -5.80 -3.27
CA MET A 24 0.75 -6.94 -2.88
C MET A 24 0.83 -7.96 -4.03
N PRO A 25 1.97 -8.66 -4.19
CA PRO A 25 2.11 -9.64 -5.26
C PRO A 25 1.18 -10.84 -5.04
N ASP A 26 0.67 -11.40 -6.13
CA ASP A 26 -0.06 -12.66 -6.11
C ASP A 26 0.83 -13.84 -5.70
N ILE A 27 0.19 -14.96 -5.37
CA ILE A 27 0.87 -16.20 -4.99
C ILE A 27 1.60 -16.78 -6.21
N ALA A 28 2.94 -16.65 -6.22
CA ALA A 28 3.84 -17.21 -7.23
C ALA A 28 5.17 -17.66 -6.58
N ALA A 29 6.01 -18.39 -7.32
CA ALA A 29 7.31 -18.86 -6.81
C ALA A 29 8.20 -17.69 -6.37
N SER A 30 8.78 -17.75 -5.16
CA SER A 30 9.58 -16.69 -4.52
C SER A 30 8.83 -15.36 -4.30
N ALA A 31 7.52 -15.30 -4.58
CA ALA A 31 6.71 -14.14 -4.26
C ALA A 31 6.48 -14.02 -2.75
N LYS A 32 6.24 -12.78 -2.30
CA LYS A 32 5.98 -12.44 -0.89
C LYS A 32 4.55 -11.92 -0.72
N PRO A 33 3.53 -12.78 -0.84
CA PRO A 33 2.13 -12.35 -0.88
C PRO A 33 1.58 -11.93 0.48
N ILE A 34 2.23 -12.31 1.58
CA ILE A 34 1.74 -12.04 2.94
C ILE A 34 2.83 -11.39 3.77
N ALA A 35 2.51 -10.25 4.39
CA ALA A 35 3.33 -9.58 5.39
C ALA A 35 2.59 -9.53 6.73
N PHE A 36 3.28 -9.84 7.82
CA PHE A 36 2.74 -9.89 9.16
C PHE A 36 3.70 -9.24 10.16
N GLY A 37 3.17 -8.38 11.02
CA GLY A 37 3.96 -7.70 12.04
C GLY A 37 3.34 -6.41 12.52
N ASP A 38 4.13 -5.60 13.22
CA ASP A 38 3.73 -4.28 13.67
C ASP A 38 4.09 -3.20 12.65
N PHE A 39 3.10 -2.85 11.82
CA PHE A 39 3.23 -1.78 10.82
C PHE A 39 3.21 -0.37 11.42
N LYS A 40 3.01 -0.20 12.74
CA LYS A 40 3.10 1.11 13.40
C LYS A 40 4.49 1.75 13.22
N TYR A 41 5.52 0.92 13.06
CA TYR A 41 6.89 1.39 12.83
C TYR A 41 7.18 1.79 11.38
N TYR A 42 6.24 1.58 10.46
CA TYR A 42 6.33 2.07 9.09
C TYR A 42 5.88 3.53 9.05
N HIS A 43 6.83 4.43 8.83
CA HIS A 43 6.58 5.87 8.82
C HIS A 43 6.46 6.38 7.40
N LEU A 44 5.29 6.92 7.05
CA LEU A 44 5.08 7.65 5.81
C LEU A 44 5.30 9.15 6.06
N ARG A 45 6.15 9.76 5.25
CA ARG A 45 6.38 11.21 5.21
C ARG A 45 5.86 11.77 3.89
N MET A 46 4.87 12.64 3.99
CA MET A 46 4.44 13.47 2.86
C MET A 46 5.09 14.84 2.95
N VAL A 47 5.73 15.29 1.87
CA VAL A 47 6.45 16.56 1.82
C VAL A 47 5.60 17.61 1.11
N GLN A 48 5.30 18.70 1.83
CA GLN A 48 4.60 19.90 1.30
C GLN A 48 3.20 19.65 0.71
N GLY A 49 2.57 18.51 1.03
CA GLY A 49 1.20 18.18 0.63
C GLY A 49 1.02 17.95 -0.86
N ILE A 50 -0.25 17.85 -1.27
CA ILE A 50 -0.64 17.67 -2.67
C ILE A 50 -0.71 19.05 -3.32
N ARG A 51 0.09 19.29 -4.36
CA ARG A 51 0.01 20.52 -5.16
C ARG A 51 -0.76 20.23 -6.43
N MET A 52 -1.87 20.92 -6.63
CA MET A 52 -2.65 20.83 -7.85
C MET A 52 -2.40 22.06 -8.72
N THR A 53 -1.98 21.83 -9.97
CA THR A 53 -1.76 22.87 -10.97
C THR A 53 -2.79 22.73 -12.07
N VAL A 54 -3.48 23.82 -12.38
CA VAL A 54 -4.46 23.88 -13.48
C VAL A 54 -3.78 24.50 -14.70
N PHE A 55 -3.75 23.77 -15.80
CA PHE A 55 -3.20 24.22 -17.08
C PHE A 55 -4.35 24.66 -17.99
N LYS A 56 -4.62 25.98 -18.01
CA LYS A 56 -5.61 26.58 -18.91
C LYS A 56 -5.02 26.96 -20.27
N GLU A 57 -3.78 27.44 -20.29
CA GLU A 57 -3.16 27.95 -21.53
C GLU A 57 -2.55 26.85 -22.39
N LYS A 58 -1.90 25.84 -21.76
CA LYS A 58 -1.25 24.73 -22.48
C LYS A 58 -2.21 23.89 -23.33
N TYR A 59 -3.49 23.83 -22.95
CA TYR A 59 -4.52 23.03 -23.62
C TYR A 59 -5.61 23.89 -24.25
N ALA A 60 -5.41 25.22 -24.32
CA ALA A 60 -6.36 26.16 -24.88
C ALA A 60 -6.66 25.90 -26.36
N ASP A 61 -5.65 25.50 -27.15
CA ASP A 61 -5.80 25.18 -28.58
C ASP A 61 -6.74 23.99 -28.84
N LYS A 62 -6.95 23.14 -27.83
CA LYS A 62 -7.86 21.99 -27.88
C LYS A 62 -9.16 22.21 -27.11
N LEU A 63 -9.40 23.42 -26.59
CA LEU A 63 -10.55 23.74 -25.71
C LEU A 63 -10.65 22.83 -24.47
N GLU A 64 -9.50 22.40 -23.94
CA GLU A 64 -9.42 21.50 -22.77
C GLU A 64 -8.75 22.20 -21.57
N VAL A 65 -9.08 21.74 -20.35
CA VAL A 65 -8.42 22.17 -19.11
C VAL A 65 -7.65 20.99 -18.52
N GLY A 66 -6.33 21.13 -18.41
CA GLY A 66 -5.49 20.11 -17.80
C GLY A 66 -5.37 20.29 -16.28
N PHE A 67 -5.43 19.19 -15.53
CA PHE A 67 -5.15 19.17 -14.09
C PHE A 67 -3.95 18.27 -13.83
N MET A 68 -2.95 18.78 -13.12
CA MET A 68 -1.78 18.00 -12.69
C MET A 68 -1.63 18.06 -11.18
N GLY A 69 -1.71 16.90 -10.55
CA GLY A 69 -1.36 16.71 -9.14
C GLY A 69 0.10 16.32 -9.00
N HIS A 70 0.84 17.06 -8.19
CA HIS A 70 2.20 16.72 -7.80
C HIS A 70 2.25 16.39 -6.31
N VAL A 71 2.71 15.19 -5.99
CA VAL A 71 2.83 14.68 -4.62
C VAL A 71 4.23 14.11 -4.43
N ARG A 72 4.86 14.45 -3.30
CA ARG A 72 6.11 13.84 -2.88
C ARG A 72 5.85 13.12 -1.57
N ALA A 73 5.90 11.80 -1.62
CA ALA A 73 5.78 10.93 -0.46
C ALA A 73 6.99 9.99 -0.43
N ASP A 74 7.48 9.76 0.78
CA ASP A 74 8.52 8.78 1.08
C ASP A 74 8.06 7.96 2.28
N GLY A 75 8.52 6.72 2.40
CA GLY A 75 8.11 5.82 3.46
C GLY A 75 9.22 4.82 3.78
N ASN A 76 9.50 4.65 5.08
CA ASN A 76 10.48 3.66 5.51
C ASN A 76 10.04 2.94 6.79
N LEU A 77 10.44 1.68 6.92
CA LEU A 77 10.29 0.89 8.13
C LEU A 77 11.43 1.22 9.08
N ILE A 78 11.09 1.66 10.29
CA ILE A 78 12.09 1.80 11.35
C ILE A 78 12.33 0.42 11.95
N ASP A 79 13.49 -0.17 11.65
CA ASP A 79 13.93 -1.44 12.20
C ASP A 79 15.12 -1.21 13.15
N ALA A 80 14.83 -1.14 14.45
CA ALA A 80 15.84 -0.98 15.49
C ALA A 80 16.43 -2.34 15.95
N GLY A 81 16.51 -3.32 15.04
CA GLY A 81 17.02 -4.67 15.32
C GLY A 81 15.98 -5.63 15.90
N THR A 82 14.72 -5.19 15.99
CA THR A 82 13.59 -6.02 16.45
C THR A 82 12.83 -6.68 15.30
N HIS A 83 13.12 -6.31 14.05
CA HIS A 83 12.48 -6.82 12.84
C HIS A 83 10.95 -6.88 12.97
N PRO A 84 10.28 -5.71 13.11
CA PRO A 84 8.87 -5.64 13.49
C PRO A 84 7.92 -6.24 12.44
N VAL A 85 8.36 -6.37 11.18
CA VAL A 85 7.59 -6.96 10.08
C VAL A 85 8.32 -8.14 9.49
N LYS A 86 7.60 -9.24 9.28
CA LYS A 86 8.05 -10.44 8.57
C LYS A 86 7.15 -10.67 7.36
N TYR A 87 7.70 -11.37 6.37
CA TYR A 87 6.97 -11.78 5.17
C TYR A 87 7.00 -13.30 5.04
N LEU A 88 5.96 -13.85 4.44
CA LEU A 88 5.93 -15.22 3.98
C LEU A 88 6.44 -15.24 2.55
N GLU A 89 7.55 -15.93 2.31
CA GLU A 89 8.04 -16.21 0.97
C GLU A 89 7.51 -17.56 0.50
N MET A 90 6.86 -17.57 -0.66
CA MET A 90 6.36 -18.80 -1.26
C MET A 90 7.56 -19.63 -1.74
N GLY A 91 7.64 -20.87 -1.26
CA GLY A 91 8.66 -21.81 -1.72
C GLY A 91 8.62 -21.95 -3.24
N ALA A 92 9.79 -22.07 -3.86
CA ALA A 92 9.88 -22.43 -5.27
C ALA A 92 9.20 -23.80 -5.45
N GLY A 93 8.28 -23.89 -6.42
CA GLY A 93 7.71 -25.17 -6.81
C GLY A 93 8.84 -26.10 -7.25
N ALA A 94 8.85 -27.31 -6.70
CA ALA A 94 9.74 -28.39 -7.15
C ALA A 94 9.48 -28.75 -8.62
#